data_AF-A0A352QUH7-F1
#
_entry.id   AF-A0A352QUH7-F1
#
_cell.length_a   1.000
_cell.length_b   1.000
_cell.length_c   1.000
_cell.angle_alpha   90.00
_cell.angle_beta   90.00
_cell.angle_gamma   90.00
#
_symmetry.space_group_name_H-M   'P 1'
#
loop_
_entity.id
_entity.type
_entity.pdbx_description
1 polymer ?
#
loop_
_entity_poly.entity_id
_entity_poly.type
_entity_poly.pdbx_seq_one_letter_code
_entity_poly.pdbx_strand_id
1 'polypeptide(L)'
;ARWGGEEFLVVFRPMPNRHLPMLGERICQAVSTHRFDVGSEEPLKLTCSVGFIECPLFRDARGGLGWEQMIELADRALYFVKTHGRNGWAAYRARRDTDLGGLQAALAGDPERLVDTGRLDLVGSAHLDPPGGSPAP
;
A
#
# COMPACT_ATOMS: atom_id res chain seq x y z
N ALA A 1 -10.14 -7.53 9.43
CA ALA A 1 -9.82 -8.69 10.30
C ALA A 1 -8.44 -8.48 10.92
N ARG A 2 -8.16 -9.04 12.10
CA ARG A 2 -6.78 -9.10 12.63
C ARG A 2 -6.07 -10.23 11.91
N TRP A 3 -5.09 -9.89 11.08
CA TRP A 3 -4.35 -10.83 10.24
C TRP A 3 -3.30 -11.61 11.06
N GLY A 4 -2.69 -10.93 12.04
CA GLY A 4 -1.77 -11.51 13.02
C GLY A 4 -1.05 -10.42 13.79
N GLY A 5 -0.70 -10.63 15.07
CA GLY A 5 0.05 -9.62 15.85
C GLY A 5 -0.61 -8.23 15.85
N GLU A 6 0.08 -7.25 15.27
CA GLU A 6 -0.35 -5.85 15.10
C GLU A 6 -0.94 -5.54 13.70
N GLU A 7 -1.14 -6.55 12.86
CA GLU A 7 -1.52 -6.40 11.46
C GLU A 7 -3.01 -6.64 11.23
N PHE A 8 -3.59 -5.80 10.37
CA PHE A 8 -5.01 -5.82 10.04
C PHE A 8 -5.20 -5.82 8.53
N LEU A 9 -6.06 -6.72 8.04
CA LEU A 9 -6.51 -6.71 6.65
C LEU A 9 -7.90 -6.07 6.57
N VAL A 10 -8.04 -5.06 5.71
CA VAL A 10 -9.29 -4.34 5.50
C VAL A 10 -9.68 -4.45 4.02
N VAL A 11 -10.91 -4.89 3.77
CA VAL A 11 -11.49 -4.96 2.42
C VAL A 11 -12.62 -3.96 2.33
N PHE A 12 -12.55 -3.07 1.35
CA PHE A 12 -13.57 -2.06 1.11
C PHE A 12 -14.56 -2.54 0.05
N ARG A 13 -15.84 -2.16 0.20
CA ARG A 13 -16.82 -2.27 -0.88
C ARG A 13 -16.39 -1.42 -2.08
N PRO A 14 -16.88 -1.72 -3.31
CA PRO A 14 -16.49 -1.01 -4.52
C PRO A 14 -16.55 0.50 -4.32
N MET A 15 -15.40 1.15 -4.49
CA MET A 15 -15.24 2.59 -4.35
C MET A 15 -14.42 3.10 -5.54
N PRO A 16 -14.73 4.27 -6.11
CA PRO A 16 -13.93 4.83 -7.18
C PRO A 16 -12.46 4.99 -6.76
N ASN A 17 -11.52 4.49 -7.59
CA ASN A 17 -10.08 4.44 -7.30
C ASN A 17 -9.47 5.80 -6.91
N ARG A 18 -10.07 6.90 -7.34
CA ARG A 18 -9.70 8.28 -6.94
C ARG A 18 -9.77 8.53 -5.43
N HIS A 19 -10.51 7.72 -4.68
CA HIS A 19 -10.67 7.87 -3.25
C HIS A 19 -9.58 7.15 -2.44
N LEU A 20 -8.75 6.32 -3.08
CA LEU A 20 -7.70 5.56 -2.40
C LEU A 20 -6.70 6.47 -1.65
N PRO A 21 -6.20 7.57 -2.25
CA PRO A 21 -5.34 8.50 -1.51
C PRO A 21 -6.02 9.12 -0.30
N MET A 22 -7.27 9.57 -0.45
CA MET A 22 -8.05 10.15 0.65
C MET A 22 -8.28 9.13 1.76
N LEU A 23 -8.50 7.86 1.43
CA LEU A 23 -8.72 6.79 2.41
C LEU A 23 -7.45 6.50 3.21
N GLY A 24 -6.30 6.40 2.53
CA GLY A 24 -5.01 6.22 3.18
C GLY A 24 -4.69 7.33 4.18
N GLU A 25 -4.77 8.58 3.73
CA GLU A 25 -4.55 9.74 4.60
C GLU A 25 -5.50 9.76 5.80
N ARG A 26 -6.79 9.47 5.57
CA ARG A 26 -7.78 9.44 6.66
C ARG A 26 -7.49 8.35 7.70
N ILE A 27 -7.02 7.18 7.29
CA ILE A 27 -6.67 6.09 8.22
C ILE A 27 -5.45 6.49 9.06
N CYS A 28 -4.37 6.94 8.41
CA CYS A 28 -3.15 7.37 9.10
C CYS A 28 -3.41 8.55 10.06
N GLN A 29 -4.21 9.53 9.62
CA GLN A 29 -4.59 10.67 10.46
C GLN A 29 -5.46 10.24 11.64
N ALA A 30 -6.45 9.37 11.43
CA ALA A 30 -7.32 8.89 12.51
C ALA A 30 -6.51 8.15 13.59
N VAL A 31 -5.55 7.32 13.21
CA VAL A 31 -4.69 6.60 14.17
C VAL A 31 -3.74 7.57 14.89
N SER A 32 -3.04 8.42 14.15
CA SER A 32 -2.02 9.33 14.71
C SER A 32 -2.58 10.43 15.63
N THR A 33 -3.83 10.83 15.41
CA THR A 33 -4.50 11.85 16.26
C THR A 33 -5.28 11.24 17.43
N HIS A 34 -5.52 9.93 17.41
CA HIS A 34 -6.23 9.26 18.49
C HIS A 34 -5.33 9.05 19.71
N ARG A 35 -5.90 9.30 20.89
CA ARG A 35 -5.26 9.02 22.18
C ARG A 35 -5.83 7.70 22.70
N PHE A 36 -5.03 6.64 22.64
CA PHE A 36 -5.45 5.32 23.07
C PHE A 36 -5.36 5.24 24.60
N ASP A 37 -6.51 5.24 25.27
CA ASP A 37 -6.57 5.02 26.71
C ASP A 37 -6.42 3.51 27.02
N VAL A 38 -5.36 3.18 27.73
CA VAL A 38 -5.02 1.80 28.15
C VAL A 38 -4.95 1.67 29.68
N GLY A 39 -5.49 2.64 30.42
CA GLY A 39 -5.44 2.67 31.89
C GLY A 39 -4.11 3.14 32.47
N SER A 40 -3.24 3.75 31.66
CA SER A 40 -2.01 4.44 32.09
C SER A 40 -2.27 5.92 32.41
N GLU A 41 -1.37 6.57 33.16
CA GLU A 41 -1.48 8.02 33.46
C GLU A 41 -1.48 8.88 32.18
N GLU A 42 -0.70 8.48 31.17
CA GLU A 42 -0.69 9.12 29.86
C GLU A 42 -1.27 8.20 28.79
N PRO A 43 -2.19 8.69 27.93
CA PRO A 43 -2.69 7.92 26.79
C PRO A 43 -1.57 7.59 25.79
N LEU A 44 -1.64 6.39 25.23
CA LEU A 44 -0.68 5.94 24.23
C LEU A 44 -0.92 6.67 22.90
N LYS A 45 0.16 7.11 22.27
CA LYS A 45 0.16 7.64 20.89
C LYS A 45 0.72 6.61 19.95
N LEU A 46 -0.05 6.26 18.94
CA LEU A 46 0.33 5.28 17.92
C LEU A 46 0.31 5.91 16.53
N THR A 47 1.02 5.31 15.61
CA THR A 47 0.90 5.58 14.17
C THR A 47 0.67 4.26 13.45
N CYS A 48 0.22 4.32 12.20
CA CYS A 48 0.11 3.12 11.36
C CYS A 48 0.70 3.36 9.98
N SER A 49 1.22 2.29 9.40
CA SER A 49 1.62 2.24 7.99
C SER A 49 0.59 1.40 7.25
N VAL A 50 0.20 1.80 6.03
CA VAL A 50 -0.88 1.15 5.28
C VAL A 50 -0.44 0.82 3.86
N GLY A 51 -0.57 -0.43 3.46
CA GLY A 51 -0.43 -0.86 2.08
C GLY A 51 -1.79 -1.11 1.44
N PHE A 52 -1.99 -0.60 0.22
CA PHE A 52 -3.22 -0.80 -0.53
C PHE A 52 -2.98 -1.52 -1.86
N ILE A 53 -4.03 -2.18 -2.32
CA ILE A 53 -4.13 -2.69 -3.69
C ILE A 53 -5.55 -2.46 -4.22
N GLU A 54 -5.64 -2.10 -5.50
CA GLU A 54 -6.92 -1.99 -6.20
C GLU A 54 -7.40 -3.39 -6.63
N CYS A 55 -8.67 -3.71 -6.40
CA CYS A 55 -9.26 -5.00 -6.76
C CYS A 55 -10.49 -4.81 -7.68
N PRO A 56 -10.47 -5.31 -8.92
CA PRO A 56 -9.32 -5.93 -9.58
C PRO A 56 -8.25 -4.90 -9.97
N LEU A 57 -6.98 -5.31 -9.97
CA LEU A 57 -5.86 -4.43 -10.35
C LEU A 57 -5.88 -4.06 -11.84
N PHE A 58 -6.27 -5.03 -12.68
CA PHE A 58 -6.49 -4.82 -14.11
C PHE A 58 -8.00 -4.71 -14.36
N ARG A 59 -8.39 -3.71 -15.17
CA ARG A 59 -9.79 -3.56 -15.59
C ARG A 59 -10.17 -4.52 -16.72
N ASP A 60 -9.17 -5.05 -17.41
CA ASP A 60 -9.29 -5.88 -18.59
C ASP A 60 -9.50 -7.34 -18.18
N ALA A 61 -10.50 -8.02 -18.75
CA ALA A 61 -10.95 -9.37 -18.37
C ALA A 61 -9.93 -10.52 -18.65
N ARG A 62 -8.65 -10.22 -18.91
CA ARG A 62 -7.62 -11.20 -19.30
C ARG A 62 -6.96 -11.85 -18.10
N GLY A 63 -7.72 -12.52 -17.24
CA GLY A 63 -7.18 -13.24 -16.08
C GLY A 63 -6.49 -12.29 -15.10
N GLY A 64 -7.22 -11.84 -14.08
CA GLY A 64 -6.62 -10.98 -13.05
C GLY A 64 -5.58 -11.73 -12.21
N LEU A 65 -4.84 -10.96 -11.39
CA LEU A 65 -4.12 -11.56 -10.28
C LEU A 65 -5.08 -12.31 -9.35
N GLY A 66 -4.63 -13.45 -8.85
CA GLY A 66 -5.30 -14.15 -7.75
C GLY A 66 -5.35 -13.27 -6.49
N TRP A 67 -6.25 -13.59 -5.57
CA TRP A 67 -6.38 -12.84 -4.32
C TRP A 67 -5.10 -12.85 -3.48
N GLU A 68 -4.35 -13.97 -3.46
CA GLU A 68 -3.07 -14.09 -2.76
C GLU A 68 -2.05 -13.10 -3.30
N GLN A 69 -1.92 -13.02 -4.63
CA GLN A 69 -1.03 -12.09 -5.32
C GLN A 69 -1.41 -10.63 -5.08
N MET A 70 -2.72 -10.32 -4.97
CA MET A 70 -3.17 -8.98 -4.61
C MET A 70 -2.79 -8.62 -3.17
N ILE A 71 -2.97 -9.55 -2.22
CA ILE A 71 -2.54 -9.34 -0.83
C ILE A 71 -1.02 -9.15 -0.78
N GLU A 72 -0.26 -9.92 -1.54
CA GLU A 72 1.19 -9.80 -1.60
C GLU A 72 1.64 -8.42 -2.13
N LEU A 73 0.94 -7.84 -3.11
CA LEU A 73 1.20 -6.46 -3.53
C LEU A 73 0.86 -5.44 -2.44
N ALA A 74 -0.26 -5.63 -1.73
CA ALA A 74 -0.62 -4.75 -0.61
C ALA A 74 0.41 -4.83 0.53
N ASP A 75 0.89 -6.03 0.85
CA ASP A 75 1.92 -6.25 1.86
C ASP A 75 3.25 -5.61 1.47
N ARG A 76 3.66 -5.74 0.20
CA ARG A 76 4.87 -5.05 -0.27
C ARG A 76 4.73 -3.53 -0.28
N ALA A 77 3.55 -3.00 -0.61
CA ALA A 77 3.29 -1.57 -0.47
C ALA A 77 3.36 -1.13 1.00
N LEU A 78 2.85 -1.95 1.93
CA LEU A 78 2.99 -1.71 3.37
C LEU A 78 4.46 -1.72 3.79
N TYR A 79 5.24 -2.69 3.31
CA TYR A 79 6.67 -2.79 3.59
C TYR A 79 7.42 -1.56 3.11
N PHE A 80 7.12 -1.07 1.90
CA PHE A 80 7.67 0.19 1.37
C PHE A 80 7.45 1.35 2.35
N VAL A 81 6.23 1.55 2.85
CA VAL A 81 5.95 2.60 3.85
C VAL A 81 6.76 2.38 5.13
N LYS A 82 6.88 1.13 5.60
CA LYS A 82 7.62 0.78 6.82
C LYS A 82 9.11 1.15 6.72
N THR A 83 9.68 1.11 5.51
CA THR A 83 11.10 1.41 5.25
C THR A 83 11.38 2.85 4.78
N HIS A 84 10.36 3.59 4.30
CA HIS A 84 10.49 4.93 3.71
C HIS A 84 9.81 6.05 4.53
N GLY A 85 9.85 5.95 5.86
CA GLY A 85 9.40 7.02 6.77
C GLY A 85 8.27 6.66 7.72
N ARG A 86 7.57 5.52 7.51
CA ARG A 86 6.40 5.08 8.31
C ARG A 86 5.27 6.12 8.31
N ASN A 87 4.24 5.88 9.13
CA ASN A 87 3.09 6.78 9.34
C ASN A 87 2.52 7.36 8.03
N GLY A 88 2.20 6.48 7.10
CA GLY A 88 1.74 6.86 5.77
C GLY A 88 1.10 5.68 5.06
N TRP A 89 0.82 5.87 3.78
CA TRP A 89 0.27 4.82 2.95
C TRP A 89 0.96 4.73 1.60
N ALA A 90 0.92 3.55 0.97
CA ALA A 90 1.34 3.36 -0.40
C ALA A 90 0.46 2.34 -1.13
N ALA A 91 0.48 2.37 -2.47
CA ALA A 91 -0.24 1.45 -3.32
C ALA A 91 0.46 1.29 -4.67
N TYR A 92 0.50 0.06 -5.18
CA TYR A 92 0.89 -0.21 -6.56
C TYR A 92 -0.30 -0.01 -7.50
N ARG A 93 -0.05 0.66 -8.63
CA ARG A 93 -1.02 0.84 -9.71
C ARG A 93 -0.47 0.25 -11.01
N ALA A 94 -1.32 -0.52 -11.68
CA ALA A 94 -1.05 -0.95 -13.04
C ALA A 94 -1.11 0.26 -13.99
N ARG A 95 -0.10 0.36 -14.85
CA ARG A 95 -0.08 1.21 -16.03
C ARG A 95 -0.74 0.49 -17.20
N ARG A 96 -0.90 1.21 -18.32
CA ARG A 96 -1.54 0.67 -19.53
C ARG A 96 -0.73 -0.43 -20.20
N ASP A 97 0.58 -0.44 -20.00
CA ASP A 97 1.55 -1.38 -20.55
C ASP A 97 1.98 -2.46 -19.55
N THR A 98 1.39 -2.48 -18.35
CA THR A 98 1.60 -3.57 -17.40
C THR A 98 1.04 -4.87 -17.97
N ASP A 99 1.90 -5.84 -18.18
CA ASP A 99 1.49 -7.18 -18.60
C ASP A 99 1.41 -8.12 -17.38
N LEU A 100 0.44 -9.05 -17.40
CA LEU A 100 0.19 -9.97 -16.29
C LEU A 100 1.39 -10.90 -16.03
N GLY A 101 2.06 -11.37 -17.09
CA GLY A 101 3.20 -12.28 -16.97
C GLY A 101 4.38 -11.64 -16.27
N GLY A 102 4.72 -10.41 -16.66
CA GLY A 102 5.72 -9.58 -16.03
C GLY A 102 5.39 -9.26 -14.57
N LEU A 103 4.11 -9.03 -14.26
CA LEU A 103 3.65 -8.83 -12.89
C LEU A 103 3.78 -10.08 -12.03
N GLN A 104 3.37 -11.23 -12.53
CA GLN A 104 3.51 -12.51 -11.83
C GLN A 104 4.98 -12.88 -11.61
N ALA A 105 5.84 -12.65 -12.60
CA ALA A 105 7.28 -12.88 -12.46
C ALA A 105 7.92 -11.96 -11.41
N ALA A 106 7.49 -10.70 -11.33
CA ALA A 106 8.01 -9.78 -10.32
C ALA A 106 7.48 -10.06 -8.92
N LEU A 107 6.25 -10.58 -8.80
CA LEU A 107 5.71 -11.07 -7.53
C LEU A 107 6.50 -12.27 -7.00
N ALA A 108 6.98 -13.15 -7.88
CA ALA A 108 7.93 -14.21 -7.49
C ALA A 108 9.32 -13.67 -7.08
N GLY A 109 9.60 -12.38 -7.32
CA GLY A 109 10.85 -11.71 -6.99
C GLY A 109 10.63 -10.36 -6.30
N ASP A 110 11.12 -9.30 -6.91
CA ASP A 110 11.02 -7.93 -6.40
C ASP A 110 10.18 -7.04 -7.35
N PRO A 111 8.99 -6.57 -6.92
CA PRO A 111 8.16 -5.66 -7.71
C PRO A 111 8.64 -4.21 -7.74
N GLU A 112 9.62 -3.80 -6.92
CA GLU A 112 10.28 -2.51 -7.13
C GLU A 112 10.95 -2.48 -8.51
N ARG A 113 11.42 -3.63 -9.02
CA ARG A 113 11.90 -3.75 -10.41
C ARG A 113 10.84 -3.42 -11.44
N LEU A 114 9.55 -3.62 -11.15
CA LEU A 114 8.48 -3.19 -12.07
C LEU A 114 8.22 -1.70 -12.02
N VAL A 115 8.47 -1.07 -10.87
CA VAL A 115 8.51 0.38 -10.76
C VAL A 115 9.69 0.93 -11.57
N ASP A 116 10.88 0.34 -11.40
CA ASP A 116 12.10 0.74 -12.13
C ASP A 116 11.98 0.55 -13.64
N THR A 117 11.35 -0.54 -14.08
CA THR A 117 11.07 -0.78 -15.51
C THR A 117 9.89 0.04 -16.03
N GLY A 118 9.27 0.87 -15.19
CA GLY A 118 8.18 1.77 -15.55
C GLY A 118 6.86 1.07 -15.86
N ARG A 119 6.69 -0.19 -15.43
CA ARG A 119 5.49 -1.01 -15.63
C ARG A 119 4.53 -0.98 -14.45
N LEU A 120 4.92 -0.49 -13.28
CA LEU A 120 4.00 -0.15 -12.19
C LEU A 120 4.26 1.29 -11.74
N ASP A 121 3.22 1.95 -11.28
CA ASP A 121 3.34 3.16 -10.48
C ASP A 121 3.25 2.82 -9.00
N LEU A 122 4.12 3.42 -8.20
CA LEU A 122 3.96 3.48 -6.76
C LEU A 122 3.41 4.86 -6.40
N VAL A 123 2.25 4.88 -5.75
CA VAL A 123 1.64 6.12 -5.21
C VAL A 123 1.53 6.00 -3.71
N GLY A 124 1.68 7.11 -2.98
CA GLY A 124 1.63 7.09 -1.53
C GLY A 124 1.58 8.48 -0.92
N SER A 125 1.72 8.53 0.41
CA SER A 125 1.83 9.78 1.15
C SER A 125 3.03 10.61 0.69
N ALA A 126 2.86 11.92 0.60
CA ALA A 126 3.85 12.83 0.01
C ALA A 126 5.16 12.96 0.83
N HIS A 127 5.13 12.59 2.11
CA HIS A 127 6.30 12.64 3.00
C HIS A 127 7.14 11.37 2.97
N LEU A 128 6.74 10.34 2.22
CA LEU A 128 7.53 9.13 2.09
C LEU A 128 8.73 9.38 1.17
N ASP A 129 9.87 8.79 1.51
CA ASP A 129 11.05 8.83 0.65
C ASP A 129 10.75 8.09 -0.66
N PRO A 130 11.17 8.62 -1.83
CA PRO A 130 10.90 7.98 -3.11
C PRO A 130 11.63 6.63 -3.24
N PRO A 131 11.08 5.67 -3.99
CA PRO A 131 11.78 4.44 -4.31
C PRO A 131 13.10 4.75 -5.03
N GLY A 132 14.19 4.10 -4.60
CA GLY A 132 15.51 4.25 -5.23
C GLY A 132 16.43 5.34 -4.67
N GLY A 133 16.07 6.02 -3.57
CA GLY A 133 17.03 6.75 -2.74
C GLY A 133 17.79 7.89 -3.43
N SER A 134 17.13 8.67 -4.29
CA SER A 134 17.66 9.96 -4.72
C SER A 134 16.63 11.06 -4.44
N PRO A 135 16.94 12.06 -3.59
CA PRO A 135 16.07 13.22 -3.47
C PRO A 135 16.03 13.92 -4.84
N ALA A 136 14.84 14.34 -5.26
CA ALA A 136 14.69 15.18 -6.45
C ALA A 136 15.62 16.42 -6.33
N PRO A 137 16.27 16.85 -7.42
CA PRO A 137 17.20 17.98 -7.41
C PRO A 137 16.51 19.31 -7.05
#